data_AF-A0A431JYH8-F1
#
_entry.id   AF-A0A431JYH8-F1
#
_cell.length_a   1.000
_cell.length_b   1.000
_cell.length_c   1.000
_cell.angle_alpha   90.00
_cell.angle_beta   90.00
_cell.angle_gamma   90.00
#
_symmetry.space_group_name_H-M   'P 1'
#
loop_
_entity.id
_entity.type
_entity.pdbx_description
1 polymer ?
#
loop_
_entity_poly.entity_id
_entity_poly.type
_entity_poly.pdbx_seq_one_letter_code
_entity_poly.pdbx_strand_id
1 'polypeptide(L)'
;MPRVSHFATLLIAVTASAWAQQPPKLEPLPEPPPPPPGMELDQEQEPQVTIVKKGEDTVEEYRVNGQLYMIKVTPPNGPSYYLYDDVGQGDFTRRSSQDSGLRVPKWVIKRW
;
A
#
# COMPACT_ATOMS: atom_id res chain seq x y z
N MET A 1 58.95 46.25 17.33
CA MET A 1 58.53 45.06 18.09
C MET A 1 57.00 45.05 18.20
N PRO A 2 56.33 43.92 17.94
CA PRO A 2 55.01 43.87 17.31
C PRO A 2 53.83 43.91 18.30
N ARG A 3 52.78 44.66 17.96
CA ARG A 3 51.44 44.60 18.56
C ARG A 3 50.49 43.89 17.59
N VAL A 4 50.58 42.57 17.49
CA VAL A 4 49.64 41.73 16.74
C VAL A 4 49.52 40.39 17.47
N SER A 5 48.87 40.34 18.64
CA SER A 5 48.80 39.11 19.45
C SER A 5 47.38 38.76 19.96
N HIS A 6 46.35 39.46 19.51
CA HIS A 6 44.96 39.19 19.94
C HIS A 6 44.01 38.79 18.81
N PHE A 7 44.40 39.00 17.55
CA PHE A 7 43.57 38.62 16.40
C PHE A 7 43.70 37.14 16.02
N ALA A 8 44.85 36.53 16.30
CA ALA A 8 45.11 35.12 15.99
C ALA A 8 44.33 34.15 16.88
N THR A 9 44.02 34.54 18.12
CA THR A 9 43.36 33.66 19.11
C THR A 9 41.86 33.50 18.87
N LEU A 10 41.20 34.53 18.33
CA LEU A 10 39.75 34.48 18.03
C LEU A 10 39.44 33.59 16.82
N LEU A 11 40.36 33.50 15.85
CA LEU A 11 40.16 32.73 14.62
C LEU A 11 40.26 31.21 14.83
N ILE A 12 40.97 30.76 15.88
CA ILE A 12 41.13 29.35 16.22
C ILE A 12 39.89 28.78 16.94
N ALA A 13 39.13 29.62 17.65
CA ALA A 13 37.94 29.18 18.37
C ALA A 13 36.75 28.86 17.42
N VAL A 14 36.69 29.50 16.25
CA VAL A 14 35.58 29.31 15.29
C VAL A 14 35.73 28.03 14.46
N THR A 15 36.95 27.47 14.32
CA THR A 15 37.16 26.24 13.52
C THR A 15 36.88 24.95 14.30
N ALA A 16 36.82 25.00 15.64
CA ALA A 16 36.59 23.83 16.49
C ALA A 16 35.14 23.32 16.48
N SER A 17 34.15 24.19 16.21
CA SER A 17 32.73 23.84 16.23
C SER A 17 32.29 22.98 15.04
N ALA A 18 33.08 22.94 13.94
CA ALA A 18 32.77 22.11 12.78
C ALA A 18 33.08 20.61 13.00
N TRP A 19 34.01 20.27 13.91
CA TRP A 19 34.39 18.88 14.21
C TRP A 19 33.42 18.17 15.18
N ALA A 20 32.50 18.90 15.82
CA ALA A 20 31.54 18.34 16.77
C ALA A 20 30.26 17.80 16.12
N GLN A 21 30.02 18.08 14.83
CA GLN A 21 28.83 17.63 14.11
C GLN A 21 29.06 16.37 13.27
N GLN A 22 29.65 15.34 13.87
CA GLN A 22 29.61 14.03 13.22
C GLN A 22 28.16 13.51 13.29
N PRO A 23 27.49 13.25 12.16
CA PRO A 23 26.20 12.61 12.17
C PRO A 23 26.31 11.28 12.93
N PRO A 24 25.29 10.89 13.70
CA PRO A 24 25.32 9.63 14.44
C PRO A 24 25.67 8.51 13.46
N LYS A 25 26.67 7.71 13.83
CA LYS A 25 27.11 6.56 13.05
C LYS A 25 25.97 5.54 13.06
N LEU A 26 25.10 5.62 12.04
CA LEU A 26 24.00 4.69 11.85
C LEU A 26 24.60 3.33 11.50
N GLU A 27 24.49 2.38 12.43
CA GLU A 27 24.77 0.99 12.11
C GLU A 27 23.69 0.50 11.13
N PRO A 28 24.06 -0.21 10.05
CA PRO A 28 23.08 -0.85 9.19
C PRO A 28 22.24 -1.78 10.06
N LEU A 29 20.91 -1.64 10.00
CA LEU A 29 20.05 -2.61 10.66
C LEU A 29 20.41 -4.01 10.13
N PRO A 30 20.46 -5.03 10.99
CA PRO A 30 20.65 -6.40 10.52
C PRO A 30 19.56 -6.70 9.49
N GLU A 31 19.95 -7.31 8.38
CA GLU A 31 18.98 -7.75 7.38
C GLU A 31 17.98 -8.71 8.07
N PRO A 32 16.67 -8.58 7.77
CA PRO A 32 15.69 -9.51 8.31
C PRO A 32 16.10 -10.94 7.92
N PRO A 33 15.96 -11.92 8.83
CA PRO A 33 16.31 -13.30 8.54
C PRO A 33 15.55 -13.77 7.29
N PRO A 34 16.17 -14.64 6.46
CA PRO A 34 15.47 -15.20 5.32
C PRO A 34 14.18 -15.89 5.81
N PRO A 35 13.07 -15.78 5.06
CA PRO A 35 11.84 -16.46 5.43
C PRO A 35 12.10 -17.96 5.62
N PRO A 36 11.58 -18.57 6.71
CA PRO A 36 11.69 -19.99 6.96
C PRO A 36 11.43 -20.86 5.71
N PRO A 37 12.26 -21.88 5.46
CA PRO A 37 12.03 -22.82 4.37
C PRO A 37 10.70 -23.53 4.58
N GLY A 38 9.80 -23.43 3.59
CA GLY A 38 8.42 -23.90 3.68
C GLY A 38 7.36 -22.80 3.82
N MET A 39 7.76 -21.53 3.97
CA MET A 39 6.88 -20.40 3.62
C MET A 39 7.03 -20.08 2.13
N GLU A 40 6.64 -21.04 1.30
CA GLU A 40 6.12 -20.66 -0.01
C GLU A 40 4.80 -19.96 0.30
N LEU A 41 4.78 -18.62 0.17
CA LEU A 41 3.52 -17.88 0.15
C LEU A 41 2.72 -18.53 -0.98
N ASP A 42 1.68 -19.30 -0.65
CA ASP A 42 0.77 -19.92 -1.63
C ASP A 42 0.31 -18.81 -2.57
N GLN A 43 0.96 -18.67 -3.73
CA GLN A 43 0.64 -17.66 -4.72
C GLN A 43 -0.80 -17.83 -5.23
N GLU A 44 -1.39 -19.00 -5.01
CA GLU A 44 -2.80 -19.30 -5.26
C GLU A 44 -3.78 -18.55 -4.34
N GLN A 45 -3.36 -18.07 -3.17
CA GLN A 45 -4.24 -17.29 -2.28
C GLN A 45 -4.29 -15.80 -2.60
N GLU A 46 -3.31 -15.26 -3.35
CA GLU A 46 -3.33 -13.84 -3.71
C GLU A 46 -4.35 -13.57 -4.83
N PRO A 47 -5.24 -12.58 -4.68
CA PRO A 47 -6.16 -12.22 -5.73
C PRO A 47 -5.41 -11.63 -6.92
N GLN A 48 -5.57 -12.24 -8.10
CA GLN A 48 -5.02 -11.71 -9.34
C GLN A 48 -5.81 -10.47 -9.76
N VAL A 49 -5.14 -9.32 -9.86
CA VAL A 49 -5.74 -8.04 -10.28
C VAL A 49 -5.37 -7.74 -11.72
N THR A 50 -6.37 -7.57 -12.59
CA THR A 50 -6.18 -7.12 -13.98
C THR A 50 -6.69 -5.69 -14.11
N ILE A 51 -5.80 -4.75 -14.43
CA ILE A 51 -6.15 -3.33 -14.57
C ILE A 51 -6.30 -3.02 -16.05
N VAL A 52 -7.51 -2.61 -16.45
CA VAL A 52 -7.87 -2.25 -17.82
C VAL A 52 -8.33 -0.81 -17.84
N LYS A 53 -7.76 0.00 -18.73
CA LYS A 53 -8.31 1.33 -19.05
C LYS A 53 -9.37 1.20 -20.13
N LYS A 54 -10.61 1.58 -19.81
CA LYS A 54 -11.74 1.53 -20.74
C LYS A 54 -12.24 2.95 -20.98
N GLY A 55 -11.73 3.58 -22.04
CA GLY A 55 -11.98 4.99 -22.29
C GLY A 55 -11.30 5.86 -21.22
N GLU A 56 -12.09 6.67 -20.51
CA GLU A 56 -11.62 7.47 -19.38
C GLU A 56 -11.72 6.74 -18.03
N ASP A 57 -12.44 5.62 -17.98
CA ASP A 57 -12.64 4.83 -16.76
C ASP A 57 -11.46 3.87 -16.53
N THR A 58 -11.05 3.73 -15.27
CA THR A 58 -10.11 2.70 -14.84
C THR A 58 -10.88 1.53 -14.23
N VAL A 59 -10.74 0.35 -14.81
CA VAL A 59 -11.41 -0.89 -14.38
C VAL A 59 -10.36 -1.83 -13.79
N GLU A 60 -10.57 -2.25 -12.54
CA GLU A 60 -9.72 -3.22 -11.86
C GLU A 60 -10.54 -4.49 -11.62
N GLU A 61 -10.17 -5.59 -12.27
CA GLU A 61 -10.82 -6.89 -12.17
C GLU A 61 -10.05 -7.76 -11.18
N TYR A 62 -10.72 -8.24 -10.14
CA TYR A 62 -10.14 -9.07 -9.09
C TYR A 62 -10.62 -10.51 -9.25
N ARG A 63 -9.66 -11.41 -9.44
CA ARG A 63 -9.89 -12.84 -9.61
C ARG A 63 -9.25 -13.62 -8.47
N VAL A 64 -9.96 -14.62 -7.95
CA VAL A 64 -9.43 -15.60 -6.99
C VAL A 64 -9.67 -16.98 -7.58
N ASN A 65 -8.66 -17.84 -7.62
CA ASN A 65 -8.74 -19.17 -8.25
C ASN A 65 -9.30 -19.14 -9.69
N GLY A 66 -8.98 -18.09 -10.46
CA GLY A 66 -9.50 -17.88 -11.82
C GLY A 66 -10.95 -17.39 -11.92
N GLN A 67 -11.67 -17.26 -10.81
CA GLN A 67 -13.04 -16.74 -10.76
C GLN A 67 -13.04 -15.23 -10.50
N LEU A 68 -13.71 -14.47 -11.37
CA LEU A 68 -13.91 -13.03 -11.23
C LEU A 68 -14.97 -12.76 -10.16
N TYR A 69 -14.56 -12.29 -8.99
CA TYR A 69 -15.48 -12.05 -7.86
C TYR A 69 -15.79 -10.57 -7.64
N MET A 70 -14.89 -9.67 -8.05
CA MET A 70 -15.06 -8.24 -7.86
C MET A 70 -14.49 -7.44 -9.03
N ILE A 71 -15.19 -6.38 -9.40
CA ILE A 71 -14.71 -5.37 -10.34
C ILE A 71 -14.83 -4.01 -9.67
N LYS A 72 -13.73 -3.28 -9.58
CA LYS A 72 -13.74 -1.90 -9.13
C LYS A 72 -13.66 -1.00 -10.35
N VAL A 73 -14.63 -0.11 -10.49
CA VAL A 73 -14.65 0.89 -11.56
C VAL A 73 -14.38 2.25 -10.95
N THR A 74 -13.37 2.94 -11.46
CA THR A 74 -12.99 4.29 -11.08
C THR A 74 -13.23 5.23 -12.25
N PRO A 75 -14.36 5.96 -12.26
CA PRO A 75 -14.64 6.99 -13.26
C PRO A 75 -13.68 8.17 -13.14
N PRO A 76 -13.46 8.97 -14.20
CA PRO A 76 -12.58 10.14 -14.17
C PRO A 76 -13.11 11.24 -13.24
N ASN A 77 -14.44 11.41 -13.18
CA ASN A 77 -15.11 12.52 -12.50
C ASN A 77 -16.19 12.04 -11.52
N GLY A 78 -15.90 11.01 -10.71
CA GLY A 78 -16.88 10.48 -9.76
C GLY A 78 -16.31 9.50 -8.75
N PRO A 79 -17.11 9.10 -7.73
CA PRO A 79 -16.69 8.09 -6.78
C PRO A 79 -16.57 6.73 -7.47
N SER A 80 -15.58 5.95 -7.04
CA SER A 80 -15.48 4.55 -7.46
C SER A 80 -16.66 3.74 -6.95
N TYR A 81 -17.04 2.72 -7.72
CA TYR A 81 -18.05 1.76 -7.32
C TYR A 81 -17.55 0.34 -7.60
N TYR A 82 -18.12 -0.60 -6.87
CA TYR A 82 -17.72 -1.99 -6.90
C TYR A 82 -18.85 -2.83 -7.47
N LEU A 83 -18.51 -3.82 -8.28
CA LEU A 83 -19.40 -4.86 -8.76
C LEU A 83 -18.96 -6.16 -8.10
N TYR A 84 -19.83 -6.77 -7.31
CA TYR A 84 -19.54 -8.03 -6.61
C TYR A 84 -20.38 -9.15 -7.19
N ASP A 85 -19.76 -10.30 -7.46
CA ASP A 85 -20.46 -11.55 -7.68
C ASP A 85 -20.50 -12.33 -6.35
N ASP A 86 -21.64 -12.26 -5.66
CA ASP A 86 -21.82 -12.87 -4.35
C ASP A 86 -21.99 -14.41 -4.42
N VAL A 87 -22.32 -14.96 -5.59
CA VAL A 87 -22.69 -16.38 -5.78
C VAL A 87 -21.80 -17.14 -6.79
N GLY A 88 -20.90 -16.44 -7.49
CA GLY A 88 -20.00 -17.03 -8.48
C GLY A 88 -20.69 -17.46 -9.78
N GLN A 89 -21.88 -16.91 -10.07
CA GLN A 89 -22.67 -17.25 -11.27
C GLN A 89 -22.49 -16.22 -12.41
N GLY A 90 -21.68 -15.18 -12.19
CA GLY A 90 -21.51 -14.06 -13.11
C GLY A 90 -22.57 -12.95 -12.96
N ASP A 91 -23.43 -13.04 -11.93
CA ASP A 91 -24.42 -12.02 -11.62
C ASP A 91 -23.80 -10.95 -10.71
N PHE A 92 -23.34 -9.86 -11.32
CA PHE A 92 -22.68 -8.78 -10.59
C PHE A 92 -23.69 -7.80 -10.00
N THR A 93 -23.65 -7.63 -8.67
CA THR A 93 -24.41 -6.62 -7.95
C THR A 93 -23.57 -5.38 -7.72
N ARG A 94 -24.09 -4.21 -8.16
CA ARG A 94 -23.44 -2.92 -7.93
C ARG A 94 -23.56 -2.50 -6.47
N ARG A 95 -22.41 -2.17 -5.87
CA ARG A 95 -22.28 -1.54 -4.56
C ARG A 95 -21.62 -0.17 -4.74
N SER A 96 -22.37 0.89 -4.44
CA SER A 96 -21.80 2.24 -4.36
C SER A 96 -21.07 2.40 -3.03
N SER A 97 -20.17 3.39 -2.93
CA SER A 97 -19.51 3.72 -1.67
C SER A 97 -20.47 4.18 -0.56
N GLN A 98 -21.70 4.60 -0.91
CA GLN A 98 -22.78 4.89 0.04
C GLN A 98 -23.68 3.69 0.37
N ASP A 99 -23.44 2.50 -0.20
CA ASP A 99 -24.18 1.30 0.18
C ASP A 99 -23.82 0.91 1.62
N SER A 100 -24.83 0.81 2.49
CA SER A 100 -24.69 0.41 3.90
C SER A 100 -24.10 -0.99 4.10
N GLY A 101 -24.00 -1.78 3.03
CA GLY A 101 -23.50 -3.16 3.10
C GLY A 101 -24.45 -4.11 3.82
N LEU A 102 -25.62 -3.64 4.27
CA LEU A 102 -26.63 -4.47 4.90
C LEU A 102 -27.14 -5.50 3.89
N ARG A 103 -27.04 -6.78 4.25
CA ARG A 103 -27.57 -7.90 3.46
C ARG A 103 -28.55 -8.67 4.34
N VAL A 104 -29.81 -8.70 3.93
CA VAL A 104 -30.81 -9.52 4.62
C VAL A 104 -30.48 -10.99 4.31
N PRO A 105 -30.23 -11.82 5.34
CA PRO A 105 -29.94 -13.24 5.10
C PRO A 105 -31.17 -13.91 4.49
N LYS A 106 -30.95 -14.69 3.43
CA LYS A 106 -31.98 -15.54 2.83
C LYS A 106 -31.96 -16.90 3.55
N TRP A 107 -32.70 -17.04 4.64
CA TRP A 107 -32.84 -18.34 5.30
C TRP A 107 -33.69 -19.29 4.43
N VAL A 108 -33.32 -20.57 4.42
CA VAL A 108 -34.09 -21.61 3.73
C VAL A 108 -35.33 -21.93 4.56
N ILE A 109 -36.52 -21.60 4.05
CA ILE A 109 -37.79 -21.81 4.76
C ILE A 109 -38.15 -23.31 4.82
N LYS A 110 -37.74 -24.11 3.83
CA LYS A 110 -38.00 -25.55 3.80
C LYS A 110 -37.00 -26.26 2.87
N ARG A 111 -36.43 -27.36 3.33
CA ARG A 111 -35.62 -28.30 2.54
C ARG A 111 -36.17 -29.71 2.81
N TRP A 112 -36.38 -30.48 1.76
CA TRP A 112 -36.81 -31.87 1.80
C TRP A 112 -35.87 -32.72 0.97
#